data_AF-A0A699J2V3-F1
#
_entry.id   AF-A0A699J2V3-F1
#
_cell.length_a   1.000
_cell.length_b   1.000
_cell.length_c   1.000
_cell.angle_alpha   90.00
_cell.angle_beta   90.00
_cell.angle_gamma   90.00
#
_symmetry.space_group_name_H-M   'P 1'
#
loop_
_entity.id
_entity.type
_entity.pdbx_description
1 polymer ?
#
loop_
_entity_poly.entity_id
_entity_poly.type
_entity_poly.pdbx_seq_one_letter_code
_entity_poly.pdbx_strand_id
1 'polypeptide(L)'
;MEKLLESAYFESDNFTVLGWWKKRSPTFLILSLVAHDILAISVSIVASESTFSTEGRVLDSFKTSLTPQIVEALICCQDWIRLSHVPINVEEKIEDLEMFKEEMRNISIESSAGNY
;
A
#
# COMPACT_ATOMS: atom_id res chain seq x y z
N MET A 1 -28.41 9.90 -6.45
CA MET A 1 -28.53 8.88 -5.39
C MET A 1 -27.17 8.31 -5.00
N GLU A 2 -26.40 7.74 -5.94
CA GLU A 2 -25.06 7.17 -5.62
C GLU A 2 -24.06 8.16 -5.00
N LYS A 3 -23.95 9.40 -5.53
CA LYS A 3 -23.08 10.43 -4.93
C LYS A 3 -23.39 10.79 -3.47
N LEU A 4 -24.65 10.65 -3.05
CA LEU A 4 -25.08 10.95 -1.67
C LEU A 4 -24.75 9.80 -0.72
N LEU A 5 -24.84 8.56 -1.20
CA LEU A 5 -24.40 7.37 -0.44
C LEU A 5 -22.88 7.34 -0.28
N GLU A 6 -22.17 7.83 -1.30
CA GLU A 6 -20.73 7.92 -1.26
C GLU A 6 -20.25 9.00 -0.28
N SER A 7 -20.85 10.20 -0.28
CA SER A 7 -20.50 11.24 0.72
C SER A 7 -20.80 10.79 2.14
N ALA A 8 -21.92 10.10 2.36
CA ALA A 8 -22.27 9.56 3.67
C ALA A 8 -21.30 8.45 4.13
N TYR A 9 -20.72 7.67 3.21
CA TYR A 9 -19.71 6.66 3.54
C TYR A 9 -18.36 7.29 3.93
N PHE A 10 -17.95 8.37 3.25
CA PHE A 10 -16.74 9.12 3.58
C PHE A 10 -16.82 9.82 4.95
N GLU A 11 -18.02 10.19 5.41
CA GLU A 11 -18.24 10.80 6.73
C GLU A 11 -18.40 9.77 7.86
N SER A 12 -18.28 8.47 7.58
CA SER A 12 -18.39 7.43 8.61
C SER A 12 -17.07 7.21 9.36
N ASP A 13 -17.13 7.04 10.69
CA ASP A 13 -15.96 6.76 11.53
C ASP A 13 -15.24 5.43 11.18
N ASN A 14 -15.91 4.55 10.42
CA ASN A 14 -15.36 3.28 9.94
C ASN A 14 -14.77 3.37 8.53
N PHE A 15 -14.66 4.59 7.97
CA PHE A 15 -14.10 4.78 6.65
C PHE A 15 -12.61 4.42 6.63
N THR A 16 -12.24 3.51 5.73
CA THR A 16 -10.84 3.26 5.41
C THR A 16 -10.63 3.44 3.91
N VAL A 17 -9.57 4.17 3.54
CA VAL A 17 -9.21 4.41 2.12
C VAL A 17 -8.98 3.09 1.39
N LEU A 18 -8.36 2.11 2.05
CA LEU A 18 -8.18 0.75 1.54
C LEU A 18 -9.54 0.03 1.33
N GLY A 19 -10.47 0.13 2.28
CA GLY A 19 -11.81 -0.43 2.16
C GLY A 19 -12.61 0.19 0.99
N TRP A 20 -12.44 1.49 0.74
CA TRP A 20 -13.07 2.18 -0.38
C TRP A 20 -12.52 1.69 -1.74
N TRP A 21 -11.20 1.61 -1.89
CA TRP A 21 -10.57 1.07 -3.11
C TRP A 21 -10.93 -0.39 -3.33
N LYS A 22 -10.99 -1.18 -2.26
CA LYS A 22 -11.44 -2.57 -2.29
C LYS A 22 -12.85 -2.73 -2.84
N LYS A 23 -13.80 -1.91 -2.39
CA LYS A 23 -15.19 -1.91 -2.90
C LYS A 23 -15.26 -1.53 -4.39
N ARG A 24 -14.33 -0.70 -4.86
CA ARG A 24 -14.24 -0.23 -6.26
C ARG A 24 -13.35 -1.09 -7.16
N SER A 25 -12.69 -2.10 -6.60
CA SER A 25 -11.80 -3.02 -7.33
C SER A 25 -12.43 -3.75 -8.52
N PRO A 26 -13.71 -4.18 -8.49
CA PRO A 26 -14.30 -4.85 -9.65
C PRO A 26 -14.42 -3.92 -10.87
N THR A 27 -14.54 -2.61 -10.63
CA THR A 27 -14.66 -1.58 -11.68
C THR A 27 -13.29 -1.01 -12.07
N PHE A 28 -12.35 -0.94 -11.12
CA PHE A 28 -11.04 -0.31 -11.29
C PHE A 28 -9.91 -1.21 -10.81
N LEU A 29 -9.77 -2.40 -11.40
CA LEU A 29 -8.85 -3.44 -10.94
C LEU A 29 -7.39 -2.95 -10.87
N ILE A 30 -6.86 -2.40 -11.97
CA ILE A 30 -5.47 -1.94 -12.05
C ILE A 30 -5.23 -0.79 -11.06
N LEU A 31 -6.16 0.16 -10.98
CA LEU A 31 -6.01 1.33 -10.11
C LEU A 31 -6.11 0.96 -8.63
N SER A 32 -6.96 -0.01 -8.29
CA SER A 32 -7.09 -0.50 -6.91
C SER A 32 -5.85 -1.27 -6.47
N LEU A 33 -5.18 -1.97 -7.39
CA LEU A 33 -3.90 -2.62 -7.14
C LEU A 33 -2.79 -1.59 -6.85
N VAL A 34 -2.65 -0.58 -7.71
CA VAL A 34 -1.68 0.51 -7.51
C VAL A 34 -1.96 1.27 -6.21
N ALA A 35 -3.22 1.56 -5.90
CA ALA A 35 -3.60 2.20 -4.66
C ALA A 35 -3.28 1.34 -3.44
N HIS A 36 -3.52 0.03 -3.50
CA HIS A 36 -3.17 -0.90 -2.43
C HIS A 36 -1.67 -0.90 -2.14
N ASP A 37 -0.83 -1.03 -3.17
CA ASP A 37 0.63 -1.07 -3.01
C ASP A 37 1.19 0.24 -2.44
N ILE A 38 0.72 1.39 -2.94
CA ILE A 38 1.15 2.70 -2.44
C ILE A 38 0.70 2.92 -0.99
N LEU A 39 -0.55 2.54 -0.66
CA LEU A 39 -1.10 2.73 0.68
C LEU A 39 -0.46 1.76 1.69
N ALA A 40 -0.14 0.52 1.30
CA ALA A 40 0.56 -0.44 2.14
C ALA A 40 1.95 0.06 2.54
N ILE A 41 2.69 0.66 1.59
CA ILE A 41 3.97 1.31 1.86
C ILE A 41 3.78 2.50 2.82
N SER A 42 2.76 3.34 2.58
CA SER A 42 2.49 4.53 3.40
C SER A 42 2.18 4.16 4.86
N VAL A 43 1.40 3.09 5.08
CA VAL A 43 1.09 2.59 6.43
C VAL A 43 2.35 2.08 7.14
N SER A 44 3.22 1.36 6.42
CA SER A 44 4.49 0.85 6.97
C SER A 44 5.46 1.97 7.35
N ILE A 45 5.56 3.01 6.50
CA ILE A 45 6.42 4.18 6.75
C ILE A 45 5.90 4.99 7.94
N VAL A 46 4.59 5.25 8.03
CA VAL A 46 4.04 5.99 9.18
C VAL A 46 4.19 5.19 10.48
N ALA A 47 4.06 3.86 10.41
CA ALA A 47 4.32 2.99 11.56
C ALA A 47 5.80 3.01 11.98
N SER A 48 6.73 3.01 11.03
CA SER A 48 8.17 3.06 11.33
C SER A 48 8.60 4.45 11.82
N GLU A 49 8.12 5.53 11.22
CA GLU A 49 8.39 6.90 11.67
C GLU A 49 7.74 7.18 13.03
N SER A 50 6.51 6.72 13.31
CA SER A 50 5.92 6.90 14.65
C SER A 50 6.68 6.11 15.73
N THR A 51 7.16 4.92 15.38
CA THR A 51 8.04 4.14 16.26
C THR A 51 9.38 4.84 16.48
N PHE A 52 9.97 5.40 15.42
CA PHE A 52 11.29 6.05 15.45
C PHE A 52 11.27 7.49 16.02
N SER A 53 10.18 8.23 15.81
CA SER A 53 9.95 9.58 16.33
C SER A 53 9.78 9.57 17.86
N THR A 54 9.40 8.41 18.40
CA THR A 54 9.43 8.14 19.85
C THR A 54 10.86 7.88 20.37
N GLU A 55 11.82 7.53 19.49
CA GLU A 55 13.20 7.12 19.84
C GLU A 55 14.25 8.26 19.75
N GLY A 56 13.82 9.52 19.85
CA GLY A 56 14.70 10.59 20.32
C GLY A 56 15.42 11.42 19.25
N ARG A 57 15.22 12.73 19.38
CA ARG A 57 15.92 13.79 18.65
C ARG A 57 17.43 13.77 18.93
N VAL A 58 18.26 13.14 18.09
CA VAL A 58 19.66 13.57 17.89
C VAL A 58 20.14 13.04 16.54
N LEU A 59 20.29 13.90 15.52
CA LEU A 59 21.48 13.91 14.66
C LEU A 59 21.38 15.07 13.65
N ASP A 60 21.79 16.26 14.07
CA ASP A 60 22.41 17.20 13.13
C ASP A 60 23.82 17.49 13.65
N SER A 61 24.83 17.00 12.92
CA SER A 61 26.22 17.49 13.04
C SER A 61 27.14 17.01 11.91
N PHE A 62 26.88 15.91 11.20
CA PHE A 62 27.86 15.34 10.27
C PHE A 62 27.43 15.42 8.81
N LYS A 63 27.45 16.65 8.31
CA LYS A 63 27.29 17.04 6.91
C LYS A 63 28.53 16.72 6.04
N THR A 64 29.35 15.70 6.34
CA THR A 64 30.66 15.49 5.64
C THR A 64 31.09 14.07 5.31
N SER A 65 30.25 13.06 5.46
CA SER A 65 30.37 11.79 4.71
C SER A 65 28.94 11.29 4.52
N LEU A 66 28.58 10.69 3.38
CA LEU A 66 27.21 10.25 3.11
C LEU A 66 26.63 9.64 4.39
N THR A 67 25.56 10.24 4.94
CA THR A 67 24.96 9.71 6.16
C THR A 67 24.61 8.24 5.90
N PRO A 68 24.68 7.35 6.91
CA PRO A 68 24.33 5.94 6.73
C PRO A 68 22.97 5.76 6.01
N GLN A 69 22.04 6.67 6.28
CA GLN A 69 20.74 6.77 5.60
C GLN A 69 20.85 7.03 4.09
N ILE A 70 21.74 7.95 3.66
CA ILE A 70 21.96 8.21 2.22
C ILE A 70 22.66 7.01 1.58
N VAL A 71 23.60 6.35 2.27
CA VAL A 71 24.25 5.14 1.75
C VAL A 71 23.24 4.00 1.58
N GLU A 72 22.39 3.76 2.57
CA GLU A 72 21.31 2.78 2.51
C GLU A 72 20.31 3.11 1.39
N ALA A 73 19.91 4.37 1.25
CA ALA A 73 19.05 4.81 0.16
C ALA A 73 19.70 4.56 -1.21
N LEU A 74 21.01 4.80 -1.37
CA LEU A 74 21.73 4.52 -2.62
C LEU A 74 21.82 3.03 -2.91
N ILE A 75 22.06 2.19 -1.90
CA ILE A 75 22.06 0.72 -2.04
C ILE A 75 20.67 0.23 -2.45
N CYS A 76 19.62 0.68 -1.77
CA CYS A 76 18.23 0.37 -2.11
C CYS A 76 17.89 0.81 -3.54
N CYS A 77 18.28 2.02 -3.95
CA CYS A 77 18.08 2.50 -5.33
C CYS A 77 18.85 1.63 -6.35
N GLN A 78 20.09 1.24 -6.03
CA GLN A 78 20.89 0.39 -6.90
C GLN A 78 20.28 -1.02 -7.03
N ASP A 79 19.85 -1.61 -5.91
CA ASP A 79 19.15 -2.90 -5.89
C ASP A 79 17.85 -2.85 -6.69
N TRP A 80 17.06 -1.79 -6.53
CA TRP A 80 15.83 -1.57 -7.29
C TRP A 80 16.08 -1.50 -8.80
N ILE A 81 17.08 -0.73 -9.24
CA ILE A 81 17.46 -0.66 -10.65
C ILE A 81 17.93 -2.03 -11.14
N ARG A 82 18.67 -2.79 -10.32
CA ARG A 82 19.12 -4.13 -10.70
C ARG A 82 17.96 -5.13 -10.81
N LEU A 83 16.97 -5.04 -9.93
CA LEU A 83 15.74 -5.82 -10.00
C LEU A 83 14.90 -5.47 -11.24
N SER A 84 14.95 -4.21 -11.70
CA SER A 84 14.27 -3.79 -12.94
C SER A 84 14.83 -4.46 -14.21
N HIS A 85 16.06 -4.99 -14.16
CA HIS A 85 16.69 -5.74 -15.25
C HIS A 85 16.44 -7.25 -15.17
N VAL A 86 15.79 -7.75 -14.11
CA VAL A 86 15.35 -9.14 -14.05
C VAL A 86 14.15 -9.28 -15.00
N PRO A 87 14.15 -10.25 -15.92
CA PRO A 87 13.00 -10.47 -16.78
C PRO A 87 11.77 -10.72 -15.91
N ILE A 88 10.72 -9.95 -16.16
CA ILE A 88 9.45 -10.08 -15.45
C ILE A 88 8.94 -11.50 -15.70
N ASN A 89 8.86 -12.30 -14.64
CA ASN A 89 8.23 -13.61 -14.67
C ASN A 89 6.72 -13.40 -14.77
N VAL A 90 6.21 -13.41 -16.00
CA VAL A 90 4.83 -13.01 -16.29
C VAL A 90 3.85 -14.01 -15.66
N GLU A 91 4.21 -15.29 -15.65
CA GLU A 91 3.44 -16.37 -15.06
C GLU A 91 3.21 -16.16 -13.55
N GLU A 92 4.27 -15.86 -12.79
CA GLU A 92 4.18 -15.58 -11.35
C GLU A 92 3.35 -14.32 -11.07
N LYS A 93 3.50 -13.27 -11.90
CA LYS A 93 2.70 -12.05 -11.75
C LYS A 93 1.22 -12.27 -12.09
N ILE A 94 0.91 -13.19 -12.99
CA ILE A 94 -0.47 -13.60 -13.29
C ILE A 94 -1.05 -14.37 -12.10
N GLU A 95 -0.30 -15.30 -11.50
CA GLU A 95 -0.73 -16.05 -10.32
C GLU A 95 -0.99 -15.12 -9.11
N ASP A 96 -0.08 -14.18 -8.84
CA ASP A 96 -0.25 -13.12 -7.82
C ASP A 96 -1.56 -12.34 -8.05
N LEU A 97 -1.81 -11.96 -9.30
CA LEU A 97 -3.00 -11.19 -9.68
C LEU A 97 -4.28 -12.02 -9.56
N GLU A 98 -4.25 -13.29 -9.92
CA GLU A 98 -5.38 -14.21 -9.77
C GLU A 98 -5.70 -14.46 -8.29
N MET A 99 -4.67 -14.67 -7.46
CA MET A 99 -4.81 -14.79 -6.01
C MET A 99 -5.43 -13.53 -5.41
N PHE A 100 -4.95 -12.34 -5.80
CA PHE A 100 -5.52 -11.08 -5.33
C PHE A 100 -6.98 -10.89 -5.77
N LYS A 101 -7.31 -11.25 -7.02
CA LYS A 101 -8.69 -11.20 -7.51
C LYS A 101 -9.60 -12.12 -6.72
N GLU A 102 -9.11 -13.29 -6.30
CA GLU A 102 -9.88 -14.24 -5.49
C GLU A 102 -10.03 -13.77 -4.05
N GLU A 103 -8.99 -13.19 -3.45
CA GLU A 103 -9.05 -12.60 -2.11
C GLU A 103 -10.05 -11.44 -2.05
N MET A 104 -10.05 -10.56 -3.05
CA MET A 104 -11.04 -9.48 -3.16
C MET A 104 -12.47 -10.01 -3.35
N ARG A 105 -12.63 -11.13 -4.08
CA ARG A 105 -13.92 -11.79 -4.28
C ARG A 105 -14.44 -12.40 -2.98
N ASN A 106 -13.60 -13.11 -2.24
CA ASN A 106 -13.98 -13.79 -1.00
C ASN A 106 -14.42 -12.80 0.09
N ILE A 107 -13.74 -11.66 0.20
CA ILE A 107 -14.10 -10.66 1.22
C ILE A 107 -15.39 -9.90 0.84
N SER A 108 -15.73 -9.83 -0.46
CA SER A 108 -17.03 -9.31 -0.91
C SER A 108 -18.20 -10.22 -0.52
N ILE A 109 -17.96 -11.53 -0.40
CA ILE A 109 -18.96 -12.53 0.02
C ILE A 109 -19.19 -12.46 1.53
N GLU A 110 -18.13 -12.31 2.34
CA GLU A 110 -18.24 -12.15 3.80
C GLU A 110 -19.02 -10.88 4.20
N SER A 111 -18.83 -9.77 3.48
CA SER A 111 -19.64 -8.55 3.67
C SER A 111 -21.14 -8.74 3.37
N SER A 112 -21.51 -9.76 2.60
CA SER A 112 -22.92 -10.07 2.28
C SER A 112 -23.54 -11.09 3.24
N ALA A 113 -22.72 -11.88 3.95
CA ALA A 113 -23.17 -12.88 4.91
C ALA A 113 -23.38 -12.34 6.35
N GLY A 114 -22.84 -11.16 6.68
CA GLY A 114 -22.94 -10.54 8.01
C GLY A 114 -24.25 -9.82 8.35
N ASN A 115 -25.31 -9.97 7.54
CA ASN A 115 -26.63 -9.40 7.78
C ASN A 115 -27.70 -10.50 7.93
N TYR A 116 -27.57 -11.36 8.93
CA TYR A 116 -28.67 -12.18 9.47
C TYR A 116 -28.54 -12.29 11.00
#